data_AF-A0A8J8VW26-F1
#
_entry.id   AF-A0A8J8VW26-F1
#
_cell.length_a   1.000
_cell.length_b   1.000
_cell.length_c   1.000
_cell.angle_alpha   90.00
_cell.angle_beta   90.00
_cell.angle_gamma   90.00
#
_symmetry.space_group_name_H-M   'P 1'
#
loop_
_entity.id
_entity.type
_entity.pdbx_description
1 polymer ?
#
loop_
_entity_poly.entity_id
_entity_poly.type
_entity_poly.pdbx_seq_one_letter_code
_entity_poly.pdbx_strand_id
1 'polypeptide(L)'
;MAPLNAVSQDAIDRLRKYTPPPTTYGDVPLSRRAAVLILLYADLHGDLRVVITIRAKTLSSCKADTLSETAFETARREAREEIGLPDINQTLPSPFAVEHLCELPANLAKTELVVRPCVALLHSFDPATGMNADPETELIPRLDALHQFFVSNADHAVRPRSPGNQTQNAAVETLSRQEESGQVPHYRVFGMTARMLVDAARVAYARDPDFEHNSHFGDEEMISKLRRLGRLSEKRRPGEELTRETMERAAKLS
;
A
#
# COMPACT_ATOMS: atom_id res chain seq x y z
N MET A 1 19.58 -15.65 1.84
CA MET A 1 18.23 -15.15 2.11
C MET A 1 17.40 -16.33 2.58
N ALA A 2 16.35 -16.13 3.38
CA ALA A 2 15.24 -17.08 3.44
C ALA A 2 14.79 -17.06 2.00
N PRO A 3 15.04 -18.12 1.22
CA PRO A 3 15.25 -17.90 -0.19
C PRO A 3 13.90 -17.51 -0.79
N LEU A 4 13.74 -16.22 -1.08
CA LEU A 4 12.75 -15.73 -2.02
C LEU A 4 12.84 -16.66 -3.21
N ASN A 5 11.70 -17.19 -3.64
CA ASN A 5 11.71 -17.98 -4.86
C ASN A 5 12.11 -17.06 -6.04
N ALA A 6 12.50 -17.65 -7.17
CA ALA A 6 13.02 -16.89 -8.30
C ALA A 6 12.05 -15.79 -8.78
N VAL A 7 10.74 -16.06 -8.74
CA VAL A 7 9.69 -15.12 -9.15
C VAL A 7 9.63 -13.92 -8.20
N SER A 8 9.60 -14.19 -6.89
CA SER A 8 9.63 -13.16 -5.85
C SER A 8 10.93 -12.36 -5.87
N GLN A 9 12.06 -13.00 -6.16
CA GLN A 9 13.36 -12.34 -6.27
C GLN A 9 13.37 -11.32 -7.42
N ASP A 10 12.94 -11.75 -8.60
CA ASP A 10 12.79 -10.85 -9.76
C ASP A 10 11.85 -9.69 -9.44
N ALA A 11 10.79 -9.95 -8.68
CA ALA A 11 9.82 -8.93 -8.31
C ALA A 11 10.42 -7.86 -7.38
N ILE A 12 11.19 -8.27 -6.37
CA ILE A 12 11.95 -7.35 -5.51
C ILE A 12 12.99 -6.57 -6.32
N ASP A 13 13.69 -7.22 -7.25
CA ASP A 13 14.72 -6.53 -8.04
C ASP A 13 14.12 -5.49 -9.01
N ARG A 14 12.88 -5.69 -9.49
CA ARG A 14 12.13 -4.65 -10.22
C ARG A 14 11.75 -3.49 -9.31
N LEU A 15 11.28 -3.75 -8.09
CA LEU A 15 10.94 -2.71 -7.13
C LEU A 15 12.17 -1.89 -6.73
N ARG A 16 13.33 -2.51 -6.49
CA ARG A 16 14.60 -1.81 -6.21
C ARG A 16 15.04 -0.88 -7.35
N LYS A 17 14.76 -1.26 -8.59
CA LYS A 17 15.12 -0.48 -9.80
C LYS A 17 14.04 0.53 -10.19
N TYR A 18 12.89 0.51 -9.53
CA TYR A 18 11.76 1.37 -9.87
C TYR A 18 12.11 2.84 -9.63
N THR A 19 12.01 3.65 -10.68
CA THR A 19 12.18 5.10 -10.58
C THR A 19 10.81 5.75 -10.70
N PRO A 20 10.28 6.39 -9.63
CA PRO A 20 8.99 7.03 -9.69
C PRO A 20 8.99 8.27 -10.61
N PRO A 21 7.84 8.63 -11.18
CA PRO A 21 7.67 9.93 -11.82
C PRO A 21 7.87 11.08 -10.81
N PRO A 22 8.08 12.33 -11.29
CA PRO A 22 8.15 13.50 -10.42
C PRO A 22 6.95 13.58 -9.49
N THR A 23 7.23 13.81 -8.20
CA THR A 23 6.18 13.83 -7.17
C THR A 23 5.81 15.22 -6.73
N THR A 24 4.53 15.40 -6.45
CA THR A 24 3.95 16.60 -5.83
C THR A 24 3.76 16.46 -4.31
N TYR A 25 4.17 15.33 -3.74
CA TYR A 25 4.01 15.03 -2.32
C TYR A 25 4.65 16.11 -1.42
N GLY A 26 5.85 16.56 -1.78
CA GLY A 26 6.57 17.62 -1.08
C GLY A 26 5.95 19.01 -1.24
N ASP A 27 4.94 19.17 -2.09
CA ASP A 27 4.38 20.48 -2.41
C ASP A 27 2.95 20.71 -1.87
N VAL A 28 2.26 19.65 -1.43
CA VAL A 28 0.95 19.78 -0.77
C VAL A 28 1.14 20.16 0.70
N PRO A 29 0.17 20.77 1.39
CA PRO A 29 0.35 21.11 2.80
C PRO A 29 0.43 19.88 3.72
N LEU A 30 1.08 20.00 4.88
CA LEU A 30 1.20 18.91 5.88
C LEU A 30 -0.16 18.32 6.27
N SER A 31 -1.19 19.17 6.39
CA SER A 31 -2.55 18.74 6.70
C SER A 31 -3.17 17.80 5.65
N ARG A 32 -2.55 17.68 4.47
CA ARG A 32 -2.97 16.84 3.35
C ARG A 32 -1.94 15.76 3.00
N ARG A 33 -0.72 15.77 3.56
CA ARG A 33 0.31 14.75 3.30
C ARG A 33 0.09 13.55 4.18
N ALA A 34 0.08 12.38 3.58
CA ALA A 34 0.06 11.10 4.26
C ALA A 34 0.97 10.09 3.56
N ALA A 35 1.49 9.12 4.30
CA ALA A 35 2.23 8.02 3.70
C ALA A 35 1.80 6.69 4.33
N VAL A 36 1.92 5.62 3.57
CA VAL A 36 1.55 4.27 4.01
C VAL A 36 2.67 3.30 3.68
N LEU A 37 2.95 2.38 4.59
CA LEU A 37 3.95 1.35 4.40
C LEU A 37 3.32 0.10 3.78
N ILE A 38 3.79 -0.28 2.59
CA ILE A 38 3.55 -1.60 1.99
C ILE A 38 4.72 -2.47 2.41
N LEU A 39 4.57 -3.18 3.53
CA LEU A 39 5.60 -4.06 4.08
C LEU A 39 5.48 -5.46 3.49
N LEU A 40 6.40 -5.79 2.58
CA LEU A 40 6.53 -7.10 1.95
C LEU A 40 7.37 -8.03 2.83
N TYR A 41 7.06 -9.32 2.83
CA TYR A 41 7.90 -10.36 3.43
C TYR A 41 7.78 -11.66 2.63
N ALA A 42 8.74 -12.56 2.81
CA ALA A 42 8.71 -13.89 2.22
C ALA A 42 8.03 -14.86 3.18
N ASP A 43 7.10 -15.67 2.68
CA ASP A 43 6.60 -16.83 3.44
C ASP A 43 7.59 -18.02 3.39
N LEU A 44 7.20 -19.15 3.99
CA LEU A 44 8.01 -20.38 4.00
C LEU A 44 8.32 -20.95 2.61
N HIS A 45 7.53 -20.61 1.58
CA HIS A 45 7.74 -21.03 0.19
C HIS A 45 8.56 -20.00 -0.61
N GLY A 46 8.93 -18.87 0.00
CA GLY A 46 9.59 -17.76 -0.65
C GLY A 46 8.65 -16.91 -1.49
N ASP A 47 7.33 -17.04 -1.33
CA ASP A 47 6.32 -16.20 -1.98
C ASP A 47 6.18 -14.86 -1.24
N LEU A 48 5.98 -13.79 -2.00
CA LEU A 48 5.75 -12.48 -1.40
C LEU A 48 4.36 -12.39 -0.75
N ARG A 49 4.37 -11.93 0.49
CA ARG A 49 3.22 -11.55 1.29
C ARG A 49 3.33 -10.08 1.67
N VAL A 50 2.20 -9.47 2.04
CA VAL A 50 2.13 -8.09 2.52
C VAL A 50 1.42 -8.05 3.86
N VAL A 51 1.95 -7.24 4.77
CA VAL A 51 1.27 -6.92 6.03
C VAL A 51 0.20 -5.85 5.75
N ILE A 52 -1.05 -6.12 6.13
CA ILE A 52 -2.13 -5.12 6.05
C ILE A 52 -2.76 -4.95 7.42
N THR A 53 -2.96 -3.70 7.81
CA THR A 53 -3.62 -3.34 9.06
C THR A 53 -5.11 -3.16 8.83
N ILE A 54 -5.94 -3.71 9.72
CA ILE A 54 -7.36 -3.33 9.78
C ILE A 54 -7.41 -2.13 10.72
N ARG A 55 -7.67 -0.94 10.18
CA ARG A 55 -7.75 0.27 11.01
C ARG A 55 -8.77 0.12 12.14
N ALA A 56 -8.35 0.42 13.37
CA ALA A 56 -9.26 0.84 14.41
C ALA A 56 -9.88 2.19 14.03
N LYS A 57 -11.18 2.38 14.29
CA LYS A 57 -11.95 3.61 13.96
C LYS A 57 -11.41 4.90 14.60
N THR A 58 -10.35 4.84 15.40
CA THR A 58 -9.88 5.90 16.30
C THR A 58 -8.52 6.50 15.95
N LEU A 59 -7.79 5.99 14.95
CA LEU A 59 -6.47 6.54 14.59
C LEU A 59 -6.61 7.81 13.76
N SER A 60 -6.15 8.92 14.35
CA SER A 60 -6.06 10.24 13.75
C SER A 60 -5.11 10.23 12.57
N SER A 61 -5.64 10.57 11.40
CA SER A 61 -4.95 10.90 10.14
C SER A 61 -3.43 10.66 10.09
N CYS A 62 -3.00 9.64 9.33
CA CYS A 62 -1.60 9.31 9.05
C CYS A 62 -0.86 10.43 8.32
N LYS A 63 -0.63 11.56 9.00
CA LYS A 63 -0.17 12.82 8.40
C LYS A 63 1.29 13.02 8.68
N ALA A 64 1.98 13.70 7.77
CA ALA A 64 3.35 14.14 8.03
C ALA A 64 3.38 15.14 9.19
N ASP A 65 4.30 14.95 10.13
CA ASP A 65 4.45 15.80 11.32
C ASP A 65 5.30 17.05 11.01
N THR A 66 6.28 16.90 10.12
CA THR A 66 7.19 17.98 9.74
C THR A 66 7.38 18.07 8.22
N LEU A 67 7.77 19.25 7.73
CA LEU A 67 8.03 19.46 6.30
C LEU A 67 9.27 18.74 5.77
N SER A 68 10.21 18.43 6.68
CA SER A 68 11.46 17.72 6.38
C SER A 68 11.33 16.21 6.41
N GLU A 69 10.25 15.68 7.00
CA GLU A 69 9.98 14.25 7.06
C GLU A 69 9.76 13.71 5.63
N THR A 70 10.53 12.70 5.28
CA THR A 70 10.36 11.95 4.03
C THR A 70 9.09 11.11 4.09
N ALA A 71 8.54 10.76 2.93
CA ALA A 71 7.37 9.88 2.88
C ALA A 71 7.64 8.52 3.54
N PHE A 72 8.86 7.99 3.42
CA PHE A 72 9.25 6.76 4.07
C PHE A 72 9.33 6.89 5.60
N GLU A 73 9.89 7.98 6.13
CA GLU A 73 9.89 8.26 7.57
C GLU A 73 8.46 8.37 8.13
N THR A 74 7.58 9.12 7.45
CA THR A 74 6.16 9.20 7.83
C THR A 74 5.53 7.80 7.85
N ALA A 75 5.72 7.01 6.79
CA ALA A 75 5.15 5.66 6.70
C ALA A 75 5.66 4.72 7.81
N ARG A 76 6.93 4.85 8.22
CA ARG A 76 7.56 4.05 9.27
C ARG A 76 7.06 4.45 10.67
N ARG A 77 6.94 5.74 10.94
CA ARG A 77 6.36 6.26 12.19
C ARG A 77 4.91 5.80 12.36
N GLU A 78 4.11 5.92 11.31
CA GLU A 78 2.71 5.47 11.30
C GLU A 78 2.62 3.95 11.51
N ALA A 79 3.46 3.16 10.83
CA ALA A 79 3.52 1.72 11.07
C ALA A 79 3.93 1.36 12.51
N ARG A 80 4.80 2.14 13.15
CA ARG A 80 5.13 1.97 14.56
C ARG A 80 3.91 2.18 15.45
N GLU A 81 3.14 3.23 15.20
CA GLU A 81 1.96 3.56 15.99
C GLU A 81 0.80 2.58 15.77
N GLU A 82 0.61 2.11 14.53
CA GLU A 82 -0.49 1.21 14.19
C GLU A 82 -0.24 -0.24 14.55
N ILE A 83 0.99 -0.75 14.35
CA ILE A 83 1.30 -2.17 14.48
C ILE A 83 2.51 -2.46 15.37
N GLY A 84 3.09 -1.45 16.02
CA GLY A 84 4.25 -1.67 16.89
C GLY A 84 5.54 -2.03 16.13
N LEU A 85 5.59 -1.83 14.81
CA LEU A 85 6.80 -2.06 14.02
C LEU A 85 7.90 -1.09 14.49
N PRO A 86 9.10 -1.56 14.89
CA PRO A 86 10.18 -0.67 15.30
C PRO A 86 10.49 0.36 14.21
N ASP A 87 10.72 1.61 14.61
CA ASP A 87 11.01 2.73 13.69
C ASP A 87 12.39 2.61 13.02
N ILE A 88 12.73 3.47 12.04
CA ILE A 88 14.00 3.45 11.28
C ILE A 88 15.24 3.43 12.19
N ASN A 89 15.19 4.15 13.31
CA ASN A 89 16.30 4.26 14.25
C ASN A 89 16.29 3.18 15.35
N GLN A 90 15.32 2.26 15.32
CA GLN A 90 15.16 1.22 16.32
C GLN A 90 15.59 -0.14 15.77
N THR A 91 16.24 -0.93 16.62
CA THR A 91 16.73 -2.26 16.23
C THR A 91 15.60 -3.27 16.21
N LEU A 92 15.48 -4.00 15.11
CA LEU A 92 14.65 -5.21 15.02
C LEU A 92 15.38 -6.40 15.63
N PRO A 93 14.66 -7.40 16.17
CA PRO A 93 15.29 -8.64 16.61
C PRO A 93 15.98 -9.32 15.42
N SER A 94 17.21 -9.81 15.62
CA SER A 94 17.89 -10.60 14.58
C SER A 94 17.05 -11.84 14.22
N PRO A 95 16.94 -12.24 12.94
CA PRO A 95 17.62 -11.71 11.75
C PRO A 95 16.82 -10.65 10.97
N PHE A 96 15.81 -10.04 11.60
CA PHE A 96 14.89 -9.15 10.91
C PHE A 96 15.51 -7.79 10.59
N ALA A 97 15.31 -7.32 9.37
CA ALA A 97 15.69 -5.98 8.94
C ALA A 97 14.68 -5.44 7.91
N VAL A 98 14.46 -4.14 7.89
CA VAL A 98 13.56 -3.50 6.91
C VAL A 98 14.39 -2.75 5.88
N GLU A 99 14.29 -3.15 4.62
CA GLU A 99 14.89 -2.49 3.46
C GLU A 99 13.83 -1.63 2.76
N HIS A 100 14.10 -0.34 2.60
CA HIS A 100 13.29 0.52 1.74
C HIS A 100 13.57 0.21 0.26
N LEU A 101 12.55 -0.17 -0.51
CA LEU A 101 12.71 -0.52 -1.92
C LEU A 101 12.43 0.68 -2.83
N CYS A 102 11.24 1.27 -2.72
CA CYS A 102 10.82 2.39 -3.56
C CYS A 102 9.57 3.09 -3.03
N GLU A 103 9.28 4.28 -3.57
CA GLU A 103 8.05 5.03 -3.31
C GLU A 103 7.20 5.08 -4.60
N LEU A 104 5.91 4.74 -4.49
CA LEU A 104 4.98 4.76 -5.63
C LEU A 104 4.31 6.14 -5.77
N PRO A 105 3.71 6.44 -6.94
CA PRO A 105 2.99 7.70 -7.15
C PRO A 105 1.89 7.94 -6.12
N ALA A 106 1.77 9.17 -5.64
CA ALA A 106 0.81 9.50 -4.60
C ALA A 106 -0.64 9.36 -5.10
N ASN A 107 -1.53 8.89 -4.24
CA ASN A 107 -2.96 8.73 -4.52
C ASN A 107 -3.77 9.85 -3.85
N LEU A 108 -4.83 10.30 -4.51
CA LEU A 108 -5.72 11.33 -3.99
C LEU A 108 -7.01 10.73 -3.42
N ALA A 109 -7.25 10.95 -2.13
CA ALA A 109 -8.48 10.55 -1.48
C ALA A 109 -9.60 11.56 -1.76
N LYS A 110 -10.85 11.11 -1.69
CA LYS A 110 -12.03 12.01 -1.73
C LYS A 110 -12.00 13.06 -0.61
N THR A 111 -11.31 12.77 0.48
CA THR A 111 -11.07 13.68 1.61
C THR A 111 -9.97 14.69 1.33
N GLU A 112 -9.46 14.77 0.10
CA GLU A 112 -8.32 15.62 -0.33
C GLU A 112 -7.01 15.27 0.37
N LEU A 113 -6.93 14.08 0.98
CA LEU A 113 -5.68 13.54 1.52
C LEU A 113 -4.84 12.95 0.37
N VAL A 114 -3.57 13.33 0.31
CA VAL A 114 -2.59 12.82 -0.65
C VAL A 114 -1.73 11.77 0.06
N VAL A 115 -1.87 10.53 -0.38
CA VAL A 115 -1.25 9.37 0.28
C VAL A 115 -0.16 8.80 -0.61
N ARG A 116 1.09 8.81 -0.15
CA ARG A 116 2.25 8.26 -0.85
C ARG A 116 2.54 6.84 -0.35
N PRO A 117 2.44 5.80 -1.21
CA PRO A 117 2.77 4.44 -0.82
C PRO A 117 4.29 4.23 -0.83
N CYS A 118 4.83 3.71 0.25
CA CYS A 118 6.25 3.37 0.39
C CYS A 118 6.39 1.85 0.50
N VAL A 119 7.14 1.23 -0.39
CA VAL A 119 7.32 -0.23 -0.44
C VAL A 119 8.62 -0.60 0.26
N ALA A 120 8.54 -1.55 1.19
CA ALA A 120 9.70 -2.04 1.93
C ALA A 120 9.69 -3.57 2.02
N LEU A 121 10.86 -4.18 2.12
CA LEU A 121 11.05 -5.61 2.34
C LEU A 121 11.47 -5.85 3.79
N LEU A 122 10.72 -6.68 4.50
CA LEU A 122 11.14 -7.30 5.74
C LEU A 122 12.00 -8.52 5.40
N HIS A 123 13.31 -8.37 5.60
CA HIS A 123 14.25 -9.49 5.62
C HIS A 123 14.01 -10.34 6.84
N SER A 124 14.08 -11.66 6.67
CA SER A 124 13.95 -12.64 7.75
C SER A 124 15.12 -13.62 7.78
N PHE A 125 16.18 -13.30 7.04
CA PHE A 125 17.39 -14.09 6.97
C PHE A 125 18.61 -13.23 6.87
N ASP A 126 19.62 -13.65 7.62
CA ASP A 126 20.93 -13.03 7.63
C ASP A 126 21.95 -13.94 6.92
N PRO A 127 22.51 -13.51 5.77
CA PRO A 127 23.53 -14.28 5.04
C PRO A 127 24.88 -14.38 5.75
N ALA A 128 25.19 -13.47 6.68
CA ALA A 128 26.44 -13.52 7.42
C ALA A 128 26.41 -14.58 8.52
N THR A 129 25.28 -14.71 9.23
CA THR A 129 25.11 -15.66 10.33
C THR A 129 24.43 -16.96 9.92
N GLY A 130 23.75 -16.99 8.77
CA GLY A 130 22.92 -18.10 8.33
C GLY A 130 21.61 -18.24 9.12
N MET A 131 21.28 -17.28 9.99
CA MET A 131 20.04 -17.27 10.74
C MET A 131 18.86 -17.07 9.80
N ASN A 132 17.82 -17.87 10.00
CA ASN A 132 16.55 -17.77 9.29
C ASN A 132 15.43 -17.74 10.34
N ALA A 133 14.50 -16.82 10.19
CA ALA A 133 13.32 -16.69 11.02
C ALA A 133 12.08 -16.64 10.15
N ASP A 134 10.98 -17.18 10.64
CA ASP A 134 9.69 -17.08 9.97
C ASP A 134 8.96 -15.81 10.45
N PRO A 135 8.74 -14.80 9.57
CA PRO A 135 8.03 -13.58 9.94
C PRO A 135 6.64 -13.86 10.53
N GLU A 136 5.94 -14.88 10.04
CA GLU A 136 4.55 -15.16 10.40
C GLU A 136 4.39 -15.70 11.82
N THR A 137 5.43 -16.33 12.36
CA THR A 137 5.40 -16.92 13.69
C THR A 137 6.25 -16.15 14.71
N GLU A 138 7.28 -15.43 14.26
CA GLU A 138 8.24 -14.79 15.18
C GLU A 138 8.08 -13.28 15.32
N LEU A 139 7.73 -12.56 14.25
CA LEU A 139 7.62 -11.10 14.26
C LEU A 139 6.17 -10.63 14.17
N ILE A 140 5.43 -11.06 13.15
CA ILE A 140 4.07 -10.60 12.87
C ILE A 140 3.13 -10.79 14.08
N PRO A 141 3.17 -11.90 14.85
CA PRO A 141 2.32 -12.05 16.03
C PRO A 141 2.69 -11.11 17.19
N ARG A 142 3.89 -10.54 17.18
CA ARG A 142 4.33 -9.53 18.15
C ARG A 142 3.97 -8.11 17.74
N LEU A 143 3.61 -7.93 16.47
CA LEU A 143 3.05 -6.70 15.97
C LEU A 143 1.56 -6.70 16.34
N ASP A 144 1.00 -5.52 16.63
CA ASP A 144 -0.46 -5.33 16.69
C ASP A 144 -1.09 -5.41 15.27
N ALA A 145 -0.37 -5.98 14.31
CA ALA A 145 -0.78 -6.24 12.94
C ALA A 145 -1.72 -7.44 12.91
N LEU A 146 -3.01 -7.16 12.75
CA LEU A 146 -4.01 -8.20 12.86
C LEU A 146 -4.00 -9.22 11.71
N HIS A 147 -3.52 -8.93 10.48
CA HIS A 147 -3.67 -9.90 9.37
C HIS A 147 -2.59 -9.86 8.27
N GLN A 148 -2.42 -11.02 7.63
CA GLN A 148 -1.48 -11.29 6.54
C GLN A 148 -2.24 -11.39 5.21
N PHE A 149 -1.68 -10.81 4.15
CA PHE A 149 -2.27 -10.90 2.82
C PHE A 149 -1.29 -11.46 1.79
N PHE A 150 -1.84 -12.22 0.87
CA PHE A 150 -1.12 -12.80 -0.25
C PHE A 150 -0.96 -11.71 -1.31
N VAL A 151 0.28 -11.33 -1.63
CA VAL A 151 0.55 -10.61 -2.88
C VAL A 151 0.55 -11.63 -4.00
N SER A 152 -0.63 -12.23 -4.26
CA SER A 152 -0.76 -13.25 -5.29
C SER A 152 -0.64 -12.63 -6.67
N ASN A 153 -0.05 -13.40 -7.60
CA ASN A 153 -0.22 -13.19 -9.04
C ASN A 153 -1.73 -13.10 -9.34
N ALA A 154 -2.26 -11.88 -9.53
CA ALA A 154 -3.53 -11.46 -10.15
C ALA A 154 -4.87 -12.23 -9.95
N ASP A 155 -4.90 -13.43 -9.35
CA ASP A 155 -5.97 -14.42 -9.56
C ASP A 155 -7.02 -14.45 -8.45
N HIS A 156 -6.81 -13.75 -7.34
CA HIS A 156 -7.72 -13.77 -6.17
C HIS A 156 -8.39 -12.42 -5.88
N ALA A 157 -8.17 -11.39 -6.71
CA ALA A 157 -8.80 -10.10 -6.53
C ALA A 157 -10.20 -10.09 -7.15
N VAL A 158 -11.21 -10.38 -6.35
CA VAL A 158 -12.61 -10.33 -6.79
C VAL A 158 -13.27 -9.03 -6.30
N ARG A 159 -13.81 -8.27 -7.25
CA ARG A 159 -14.55 -7.02 -7.01
C ARG A 159 -15.83 -7.27 -6.17
N PRO A 160 -16.33 -6.26 -5.44
CA PRO A 160 -17.65 -6.32 -4.83
C PRO A 160 -18.76 -6.46 -5.90
N ARG A 161 -19.92 -6.99 -5.48
CA ARG A 161 -21.07 -7.25 -6.36
C ARG A 161 -21.41 -6.02 -7.20
N SER A 162 -21.67 -6.23 -8.49
CA SER A 162 -22.12 -5.20 -9.42
C SER A 162 -23.45 -5.60 -10.06
N PRO A 163 -24.43 -4.68 -10.19
CA PRO A 163 -25.63 -4.92 -10.98
C PRO A 163 -25.24 -5.16 -12.45
N GLY A 164 -25.49 -6.36 -12.97
CA GLY A 164 -25.32 -6.68 -14.39
C GLY A 164 -24.11 -7.55 -14.76
N ASN A 165 -23.25 -7.95 -13.82
CA ASN A 165 -22.12 -8.86 -14.10
C ASN A 165 -22.28 -10.20 -13.37
N GLN A 166 -22.91 -11.17 -14.04
CA GLN A 166 -23.26 -12.47 -13.45
C GLN A 166 -22.02 -13.34 -13.12
N THR A 167 -21.01 -13.37 -14.00
CA THR A 167 -19.77 -14.12 -13.79
C THR A 167 -19.00 -13.62 -12.58
N GLN A 168 -18.92 -12.29 -12.42
CA GLN A 168 -18.31 -11.65 -11.27
C GLN A 168 -19.10 -11.95 -9.98
N ASN A 169 -20.43 -11.85 -10.01
CA ASN A 169 -21.25 -12.14 -8.83
C ASN A 169 -21.16 -13.61 -8.42
N ALA A 170 -21.00 -14.54 -9.37
CA ALA A 170 -20.76 -15.96 -9.10
C ALA A 170 -19.36 -16.22 -8.50
N ALA A 171 -18.33 -15.50 -8.94
CA ALA A 171 -17.01 -15.54 -8.32
C ALA A 171 -17.04 -15.04 -6.87
N VAL A 172 -17.77 -13.94 -6.60
CA VAL A 172 -18.00 -13.43 -5.24
C VAL A 172 -18.74 -14.45 -4.38
N GLU A 173 -19.75 -15.13 -4.91
CA GLU A 173 -20.49 -16.18 -4.18
C GLU A 173 -19.64 -17.42 -3.89
N THR A 174 -18.80 -17.84 -4.84
CA THR A 174 -17.90 -18.97 -4.66
C THR A 174 -16.89 -18.70 -3.56
N LEU A 175 -16.30 -17.49 -3.56
CA LEU A 175 -15.42 -17.04 -2.49
C LEU A 175 -16.15 -16.93 -1.15
N SER A 176 -17.40 -16.44 -1.12
CA SER A 176 -18.17 -16.38 0.12
C SER A 176 -18.56 -17.75 0.70
N ARG A 177 -18.76 -18.78 -0.14
CA ARG A 177 -18.93 -20.15 0.37
C ARG A 177 -17.63 -20.75 0.90
N GLN A 178 -16.50 -20.37 0.31
CA GLN A 178 -15.17 -20.71 0.83
C GLN A 178 -14.90 -19.97 2.16
N GLU A 179 -15.33 -18.71 2.31
CA GLU A 179 -15.32 -17.94 3.56
C GLU A 179 -16.11 -18.66 4.70
N GLU A 180 -17.31 -19.16 4.41
CA GLU A 180 -18.17 -19.88 5.37
C GLU A 180 -17.60 -21.24 5.84
N SER A 181 -16.69 -21.84 5.05
CA SER A 181 -16.05 -23.12 5.37
C SER A 181 -14.97 -23.04 6.45
N GLY A 182 -14.59 -21.82 6.87
CA GLY A 182 -13.69 -21.58 8.00
C GLY A 182 -12.23 -21.98 7.82
N GLN A 183 -11.80 -22.37 6.61
CA GLN A 183 -10.42 -22.83 6.35
C GLN A 183 -9.40 -21.69 6.17
N VAL A 184 -9.81 -20.49 5.77
CA VAL A 184 -8.93 -19.30 5.68
C VAL A 184 -9.77 -18.04 5.91
N PRO A 185 -9.44 -17.14 6.86
CA PRO A 185 -10.13 -15.87 6.99
C PRO A 185 -9.71 -14.96 5.82
N HIS A 186 -10.53 -14.92 4.76
CA HIS A 186 -10.31 -13.98 3.65
C HIS A 186 -10.88 -12.60 4.00
N TYR A 187 -10.00 -11.62 4.14
CA TYR A 187 -10.38 -10.23 4.34
C TYR A 187 -10.54 -9.53 2.99
N ARG A 188 -11.59 -8.73 2.84
CA ARG A 188 -11.81 -7.94 1.61
C ARG A 188 -11.08 -6.61 1.71
N VAL A 189 -10.06 -6.42 0.87
CA VAL A 189 -9.42 -5.12 0.69
C VAL A 189 -10.12 -4.39 -0.45
N PHE A 190 -10.50 -3.13 -0.23
CA PHE A 190 -11.17 -2.31 -1.24
C PHE A 190 -10.71 -0.85 -1.17
N GLY A 191 -11.10 -0.08 -2.18
CA GLY A 191 -10.81 1.36 -2.25
C GLY A 191 -9.33 1.65 -2.49
N MET A 192 -8.83 2.69 -1.84
CA MET A 192 -7.48 3.21 -2.05
C MET A 192 -6.39 2.19 -1.72
N THR A 193 -6.53 1.43 -0.63
CA THR A 193 -5.56 0.40 -0.25
C THR A 193 -5.45 -0.68 -1.32
N ALA A 194 -6.59 -1.19 -1.82
CA ALA A 194 -6.58 -2.19 -2.90
C ALA A 194 -5.88 -1.64 -4.15
N ARG A 195 -6.16 -0.39 -4.53
CA ARG A 195 -5.49 0.26 -5.66
C ARG A 195 -3.98 0.31 -5.47
N MET A 196 -3.50 0.75 -4.32
CA MET A 196 -2.06 0.86 -4.04
C MET A 196 -1.36 -0.52 -4.10
N LEU A 197 -2.01 -1.56 -3.60
CA LEU A 197 -1.49 -2.93 -3.66
C LEU A 197 -1.45 -3.47 -5.09
N VAL A 198 -2.48 -3.18 -5.89
CA VAL A 198 -2.49 -3.52 -7.31
C VAL A 198 -1.39 -2.78 -8.06
N ASP A 199 -1.21 -1.48 -7.80
CA ASP A 199 -0.14 -0.68 -8.39
C ASP A 199 1.24 -1.24 -8.01
N ALA A 200 1.46 -1.60 -6.74
CA ALA A 200 2.70 -2.24 -6.28
C ALA A 200 2.94 -3.59 -6.97
N ALA A 201 1.91 -4.43 -7.06
CA ALA A 201 2.01 -5.74 -7.72
C ALA A 201 2.30 -5.62 -9.21
N ARG A 202 1.69 -4.64 -9.90
CA ARG A 202 1.95 -4.35 -11.31
C ARG A 202 3.41 -3.96 -11.56
N VAL A 203 3.99 -3.14 -10.68
CA VAL A 203 5.41 -2.78 -10.74
C VAL A 203 6.30 -4.00 -10.45
N ALA A 204 6.00 -4.74 -9.38
CA ALA A 204 6.81 -5.87 -8.94
C ALA A 204 6.82 -7.01 -9.98
N TYR A 205 5.65 -7.42 -10.48
CA TYR A 205 5.52 -8.54 -11.41
C TYR A 205 5.58 -8.14 -12.89
N ALA A 206 5.67 -6.83 -13.19
CA ALA A 206 5.65 -6.30 -14.57
C ALA A 206 4.50 -6.85 -15.41
N ARG A 207 3.32 -7.02 -14.79
CA ARG A 207 2.12 -7.58 -15.39
C ARG A 207 0.89 -6.82 -14.92
N ASP A 208 0.01 -6.51 -15.86
CA ASP A 208 -1.31 -5.97 -15.54
C ASP A 208 -2.27 -7.07 -15.06
N PRO A 209 -3.16 -6.76 -14.11
CA PRO A 209 -4.14 -7.73 -13.64
C PRO A 209 -5.20 -8.03 -14.70
N ASP A 210 -5.77 -9.23 -14.64
CA ASP A 210 -6.81 -9.71 -15.57
C ASP A 210 -8.21 -9.12 -15.28
N PHE A 211 -8.30 -8.15 -14.36
CA PHE A 211 -9.51 -7.41 -14.03
C PHE A 211 -9.34 -5.92 -14.34
N GLU A 212 -10.46 -5.21 -14.48
CA GLU A 212 -10.44 -3.77 -14.76
C GLU A 212 -9.74 -3.00 -13.62
N HIS A 213 -8.76 -2.20 -14.01
CA HIS A 213 -7.87 -1.44 -13.15
C HIS A 213 -7.55 -0.08 -13.81
N ASN A 214 -6.94 0.84 -13.05
CA ASN A 214 -6.54 2.13 -13.60
C ASN A 214 -5.32 1.94 -14.52
N SER A 215 -5.35 2.53 -15.72
CA SER A 215 -4.24 2.45 -16.66
C SER A 215 -2.95 3.10 -16.13
N HIS A 216 -3.08 4.13 -15.29
CA HIS A 216 -1.98 4.87 -14.68
C HIS A 216 -1.78 4.56 -13.19
N PHE A 217 -0.56 4.79 -12.70
CA PHE A 217 -0.18 4.66 -11.30
C PHE A 217 -0.45 5.95 -10.52
N GLY A 218 -1.13 5.85 -9.37
CA GLY A 218 -1.46 7.01 -8.51
C GLY A 218 -2.12 8.17 -9.27
N ASP A 219 -2.08 9.37 -8.69
CA ASP A 219 -2.84 10.56 -9.15
C ASP A 219 -1.98 11.84 -9.20
N GLU A 220 -0.65 11.72 -9.32
CA GLU A 220 0.30 12.85 -9.26
C GLU A 220 -0.08 14.01 -10.20
N GLU A 221 -0.50 13.70 -11.44
CA GLU A 221 -0.94 14.73 -12.40
C GLU A 221 -2.20 15.45 -11.93
N MET A 222 -3.18 14.71 -11.41
CA MET A 222 -4.42 15.29 -10.89
C MET A 222 -4.14 16.14 -9.64
N ILE A 223 -3.26 15.68 -8.76
CA ILE A 223 -2.82 16.42 -7.56
C ILE A 223 -2.18 17.74 -7.99
N SER A 224 -1.23 17.72 -8.95
CA SER A 224 -0.63 18.92 -9.54
C SER A 224 -1.68 19.91 -10.05
N LYS A 225 -2.64 19.42 -10.84
CA LYS A 225 -3.72 20.25 -11.42
C LYS A 225 -4.62 20.87 -10.36
N LEU A 226 -5.00 20.12 -9.33
CA LEU A 226 -5.79 20.62 -8.19
C LEU A 226 -5.03 21.65 -7.36
N ARG A 227 -3.71 21.51 -7.22
CA ARG A 227 -2.86 22.55 -6.60
C ARG A 227 -2.87 23.84 -7.41
N ARG A 228 -2.71 23.76 -8.74
CA ARG A 228 -2.77 24.94 -9.63
C ARG A 228 -4.13 25.65 -9.57
N LEU A 229 -5.20 24.91 -9.30
CA LEU A 229 -6.54 25.46 -9.05
C LEU A 229 -6.77 26.01 -7.62
N GLY A 230 -5.79 25.89 -6.72
CA GLY A 230 -5.89 26.38 -5.34
C GLY A 230 -6.78 25.53 -4.42
N ARG A 231 -7.07 24.26 -4.77
CA ARG A 231 -7.98 23.38 -4.01
C ARG A 231 -7.32 22.64 -2.84
N LEU A 232 -6.03 22.36 -2.92
CA LEU A 232 -5.29 21.62 -1.88
C LEU A 232 -4.63 22.59 -0.87
N SER A 233 -5.41 23.55 -0.33
CA SER A 233 -4.95 24.49 0.69
C SER A 233 -4.92 23.88 2.10
N GLU A 234 -4.14 24.49 3.00
CA GLU A 234 -3.96 24.05 4.39
C GLU A 234 -5.27 23.91 5.16
N LYS A 235 -6.13 24.93 5.04
CA LYS A 235 -7.46 24.95 5.64
C LYS A 235 -8.48 24.54 4.59
N ARG A 236 -9.32 23.57 4.94
CA ARG A 236 -10.51 23.20 4.16
C ARG A 236 -11.57 24.28 4.39
N ARG A 237 -12.04 24.95 3.33
CA ARG A 237 -13.18 25.87 3.49
C ARG A 237 -14.48 25.07 3.55
N PRO A 238 -15.42 25.40 4.46
CA PRO A 238 -16.73 24.77 4.47
C PRO A 238 -17.42 24.90 3.10
N GLY A 239 -17.91 23.79 2.55
CA GLY A 239 -18.51 23.73 1.19
C GLY A 239 -17.53 23.41 0.06
N GLU A 240 -16.22 23.39 0.31
CA GLU A 240 -15.21 22.89 -0.64
C GLU A 240 -15.10 21.36 -0.51
N GLU A 241 -16.10 20.64 -1.02
CA GLU A 241 -15.96 19.21 -1.28
C GLU A 241 -15.38 18.98 -2.67
N LEU A 242 -14.66 17.87 -2.84
CA LEU A 242 -14.13 17.48 -4.14
C LEU A 242 -15.30 17.01 -5.03
N THR A 243 -15.95 17.95 -5.72
CA THR A 243 -17.09 17.65 -6.59
C THR A 243 -16.65 17.10 -7.94
N ARG A 244 -17.55 16.37 -8.61
CA ARG A 244 -17.33 15.90 -9.98
C ARG A 244 -16.95 17.04 -10.93
N GLU A 245 -17.60 18.18 -10.81
CA GLU A 245 -17.29 19.38 -11.61
C GLU A 245 -15.86 19.89 -11.36
N THR A 246 -15.39 19.86 -10.12
CA THR A 246 -14.02 20.27 -9.77
C THR A 246 -13.00 19.34 -10.42
N MET A 247 -13.26 18.02 -10.38
CA MET A 247 -12.41 17.02 -11.05
C MET A 247 -12.40 17.20 -12.56
N GLU A 248 -13.55 17.49 -13.18
CA GLU A 248 -13.66 17.77 -14.61
C GLU A 248 -12.93 19.05 -15.02
N ARG A 249 -13.01 20.11 -14.20
CA ARG A 249 -12.23 21.34 -14.40
C ARG A 249 -10.74 21.07 -14.31
N ALA A 250 -10.29 20.32 -13.31
CA ALA A 250 -8.89 19.93 -13.16
C ALA A 250 -8.41 19.11 -14.35
N ALA A 251 -9.19 18.13 -14.82
CA ALA A 251 -8.86 17.29 -15.97
C ALA A 251 -8.64 18.10 -17.27
N LYS A 252 -9.32 19.24 -17.42
CA LYS A 252 -9.22 20.14 -18.59
C LYS A 252 -8.01 21.09 -18.53
N LEU A 253 -7.30 21.19 -17.41
CA LEU A 253 -6.04 21.93 -17.37
C LEU A 253 -4.96 21.15 -18.12
N SER A 254 -4.35 21.82 -19.11
CA SER A 254 -3.12 21.40 -19.79
C SER A 254 -1.89 21.69 -18.96
#